data_AF-A0A2G6R0H3-F1
#
_entry.id   AF-A0A2G6R0H3-F1
#
_cell.length_a   1.000
_cell.length_b   1.000
_cell.length_c   1.000
_cell.angle_alpha   90.00
_cell.angle_beta   90.00
_cell.angle_gamma   90.00
#
_symmetry.space_group_name_H-M   'P 1'
#
loop_
_entity.id
_entity.type
_entity.pdbx_description
1 polymer ?
#
loop_
_entity_poly.entity_id
_entity_poly.type
_entity_poly.pdbx_seq_one_letter_code
_entity_poly.pdbx_strand_id
1 'polypeptide(L)' 'MAAVCDICAKRPGFGHNVPWSKKKTKRRWDPNIQRVRAVVNGTA' A
#
# COMPACT_ATOMS: atom_id res chain seq x y z
N MET A 1 6.18 7.61 3.36
CA MET A 1 5.34 7.90 2.17
C MET A 1 3.96 7.32 2.41
N ALA A 2 2.89 8.11 2.22
CA ALA A 2 1.54 7.54 2.23
C ALA A 2 1.44 6.63 0.99
N ALA A 3 1.32 5.31 1.19
CA ALA A 3 1.18 4.35 0.10
C ALA A 3 -0.28 4.35 -0.39
N VAL A 4 -0.75 5.51 -0.84
CA VAL A 4 -2.11 5.71 -1.36
C VAL A 4 -2.05 5.95 -2.85
N CYS A 5 -2.82 5.18 -3.61
CA CYS A 5 -2.97 5.33 -5.05
C CYS A 5 -3.96 6.44 -5.36
N ASP A 6 -3.58 7.48 -6.09
CA ASP A 6 -4.46 8.61 -6.40
C ASP A 6 -5.60 8.24 -7.36
N ILE A 7 -5.40 7.22 -8.22
CA ILE A 7 -6.39 6.76 -9.21
C ILE A 7 -7.37 5.77 -8.59
N CYS A 8 -6.84 4.83 -7.82
CA CYS A 8 -7.53 3.62 -7.38
C CYS A 8 -7.80 3.59 -5.87
N ALA A 9 -7.38 4.62 -5.14
CA ALA A 9 -7.53 4.79 -3.70
C ALA A 9 -7.01 3.60 -2.85
N LYS A 10 -6.18 2.70 -3.43
CA LYS A 10 -5.54 1.60 -2.70
C LYS A 10 -4.73 2.18 -1.55
N ARG A 11 -4.95 1.65 -0.35
CA ARG A 11 -4.35 2.12 0.90
C ARG A 11 -3.57 0.98 1.55
N PRO A 12 -2.58 1.31 2.40
CA PRO A 12 -1.87 0.29 3.15
C PRO A 12 -2.76 -0.32 4.23
N GLY A 13 -2.68 -1.65 4.37
CA GLY A 13 -3.33 -2.39 5.45
C GLY A 13 -2.42 -2.52 6.66
N PHE A 14 -3.01 -2.68 7.84
CA PHE A 14 -2.30 -2.90 9.10
C PHE A 14 -2.66 -4.24 9.71
N GLY A 15 -1.70 -4.89 10.35
CA GLY A 15 -1.92 -6.10 11.13
C GLY A 15 -0.64 -6.63 11.73
N HIS A 16 -0.49 -7.95 11.76
CA HIS A 16 0.61 -8.61 12.44
C HIS A 16 1.27 -9.67 11.57
N ASN A 17 2.59 -9.80 11.69
CA ASN A 17 3.27 -11.01 11.27
C ASN A 17 3.09 -12.07 12.37
N VAL A 18 2.68 -13.27 11.98
CA VAL A 18 2.42 -14.39 12.91
C VAL A 18 3.39 -15.53 12.58
N PRO A 19 4.57 -15.57 13.24
CA PRO A 19 5.49 -16.69 13.09
C PRO A 19 5.00 -17.92 13.87
N TRP A 20 5.65 -19.07 13.67
CA TRP A 20 5.36 -20.32 14.37
C TRP A 20 5.30 -20.18 15.90
N SER A 21 6.17 -19.34 16.48
CA SER A 21 6.21 -19.05 17.91
C SER A 21 5.04 -18.21 18.43
N LYS A 22 4.11 -17.79 17.56
CA LYS A 22 2.95 -16.92 17.84
C LYS A 22 3.29 -15.56 18.46
N LYS A 23 4.57 -15.18 18.50
CA LYS A 23 5.03 -13.85 18.91
C LYS A 23 4.69 -12.85 17.80
N LYS A 24 3.54 -12.20 17.94
CA LYS A 24 3.01 -11.26 16.95
C LYS A 24 3.87 -9.99 16.92
N THR A 25 4.33 -9.60 15.74
CA THR A 25 4.98 -8.29 15.51
C THR A 25 4.10 -7.44 14.61
N LYS A 26 4.07 -6.12 14.83
CA LYS A 26 3.27 -5.20 14.00
C LYS A 26 3.82 -5.20 12.57
N ARG A 27 2.94 -5.31 11.58
CA ARG A 27 3.28 -5.25 10.16
C ARG A 27 2.30 -4.33 9.43
N ARG A 28 2.83 -3.62 8.44
CA ARG A 28 2.07 -2.87 7.44
C ARG A 28 2.20 -3.56 6.08
N TRP A 29 1.09 -3.75 5.38
CA TRP A 29 1.06 -4.23 3.99
C TRP A 29 0.85 -3.04 3.07
N ASP A 30 1.95 -2.61 2.45
CA ASP A 30 1.90 -1.55 1.46
C ASP A 30 1.50 -2.13 0.08
N PRO A 31 0.53 -1.52 -0.62
CA PRO A 31 0.24 -1.88 -2.01
C PRO A 31 1.44 -1.54 -2.90
N ASN A 32 1.65 -2.31 -3.96
CA ASN A 32 2.67 -2.03 -4.97
C ASN A 32 2.24 -0.84 -5.85
N ILE A 33 2.44 0.38 -5.35
CA ILE A 33 2.17 1.62 -6.08
C ILE A 33 3.41 1.99 -6.87
N GLN A 34 3.28 1.99 -8.19
CA GLN A 34 4.33 2.41 -9.09
C GLN A 34 4.13 3.86 -9.51
N ARG A 35 5.23 4.61 -9.57
CA ARG A 35 5.24 5.98 -10.08
C ARG A 35 5.20 5.93 -11.60
N VAL A 36 4.06 6.30 -12.17
CA VAL A 36 3.85 6.38 -13.62
C VAL A 36 3.31 7.77 -13.96
N ARG A 37 3.59 8.25 -15.17
CA ARG A 37 2.88 9.40 -15.74
C ARG A 37 1.58 8.86 -16.32
N ALA A 38 0.47 9.12 -15.64
CA ALA A 38 -0.85 8.72 -16.10
C ALA A 38 -1.59 9.96 -16.60
N VAL A 39 -2.25 9.84 -17.75
CA VAL A 39 -3.18 10.88 -18.20
C VAL A 39 -4.41 10.81 -17.31
N VAL A 40 -4.59 11.83 -16.46
CA VAL A 40 -5.76 11.95 -15.59
C VAL A 40 -6.60 13.11 -16.13
N ASN A 41 -7.86 12.84 -16.47
CA ASN A 41 -8.80 13.86 -17.00
C ASN A 41 -8.28 14.64 -18.23
N GLY A 42 -7.51 13.99 -19.12
CA GLY A 42 -7.01 14.61 -20.36
C GLY A 42 -5.72 15.44 -20.21
N THR A 43 -5.18 15.56 -18.99
CA THR A 43 -3.88 16.17 -18.74
C THR A 43 -2.84 15.10 -18.45
N ALA A 44 -1.74 15.13 -19.21
CA ALA A 44 -0.58 14.22 -19.10
C ALA A 44 0.46 14.72 -18.10
#